data_AF-A0A9D1Y4Z4-F1
#
_entry.id   AF-A0A9D1Y4Z4-F1
#
_cell.length_a   1.000
_cell.length_b   1.000
_cell.length_c   1.000
_cell.angle_alpha   90.00
_cell.angle_beta   90.00
_cell.angle_gamma   90.00
#
_symmetry.space_group_name_H-M   'P 1'
#
loop_
_entity.id
_entity.type
_entity.pdbx_description
1 polymer ?
#
loop_
_entity_poly.entity_id
_entity_poly.type
_entity_poly.pdbx_seq_one_letter_code
_entity_poly.pdbx_strand_id
1 'polypeptide(L)'
;MKKKVWIPLLLILLLVVGAAAWFWGYHHRKSTDNLPALDTALQMDEGDLNALLSGYQLDQLKTVWGEPDESKSSGQNNTWRLPDGRGVLVSSKADGTVVVCAILAPGETV
;
A
#
# COMPACT_ATOMS: atom_id res chain seq x y z
N MET A 1 0.34 35.45 39.29
CA MET A 1 -0.65 34.43 38.88
C MET A 1 -0.05 33.57 37.76
N LYS A 2 0.81 32.57 38.07
CA LYS A 2 1.51 31.76 37.03
C LYS A 2 1.33 30.24 37.16
N LYS A 3 0.72 29.77 38.26
CA LYS A 3 0.65 28.34 38.60
C LYS A 3 -0.47 27.57 37.87
N LYS A 4 -1.36 28.26 37.15
CA LYS A 4 -2.53 27.65 36.48
C LYS A 4 -2.53 27.76 34.96
N VAL A 5 -1.67 28.57 34.36
CA VAL A 5 -1.56 28.69 32.88
C VAL A 5 -0.82 27.49 32.28
N TRP A 6 0.00 26.81 33.08
CA TRP A 6 0.73 25.62 32.64
C TRP A 6 -0.17 24.40 32.42
N ILE A 7 -1.29 24.31 33.14
CA ILE A 7 -2.24 23.20 33.03
C ILE A 7 -2.94 23.15 31.66
N PRO A 8 -3.55 24.25 31.14
CA PRO A 8 -4.12 24.22 29.80
C PRO A 8 -3.06 24.05 28.71
N LEU A 9 -1.84 24.56 28.93
CA LEU A 9 -0.73 24.41 27.99
C LEU A 9 -0.27 22.94 27.87
N LEU A 10 -0.20 22.23 29.00
CA LEU A 10 0.05 20.78 29.04
C LEU A 10 -1.06 19.99 28.35
N LEU A 11 -2.33 20.35 28.57
CA LEU A 11 -3.47 19.71 27.91
C LEU A 11 -3.43 19.88 26.40
N ILE A 12 -3.14 21.09 25.91
CA ILE A 12 -2.99 21.37 24.47
C ILE A 12 -1.82 20.57 23.90
N LEU A 13 -0.67 20.54 24.59
CA LEU A 13 0.49 19.76 24.15
C LEU A 13 0.16 18.27 24.03
N LEU A 14 -0.57 17.71 25.01
CA LEU A 14 -0.96 16.31 25.03
C LEU A 14 -1.94 15.97 23.90
N LEU A 15 -2.87 16.87 23.58
CA LEU A 15 -3.74 16.78 22.41
C LEU A 15 -2.96 16.79 21.09
N VAL A 16 -1.99 17.69 20.95
CA VAL A 16 -1.15 17.79 19.73
C VAL A 16 -0.32 16.52 19.55
N VAL A 17 0.30 16.00 20.61
CA VAL A 17 1.08 14.74 20.55
C VAL A 17 0.17 13.56 20.23
N GLY A 18 -1.02 13.48 20.84
CA GLY A 18 -2.00 12.45 20.53
C GLY A 18 -2.46 12.49 19.07
N ALA A 19 -2.75 13.68 18.54
CA ALA A 19 -3.10 13.87 17.12
C ALA A 19 -1.95 13.50 16.19
N ALA A 20 -0.70 13.86 16.53
CA ALA A 20 0.48 13.50 15.74
C ALA A 20 0.73 11.99 15.75
N ALA A 21 0.59 11.32 16.90
CA ALA A 21 0.72 9.87 17.01
C ALA A 21 -0.42 9.15 16.25
N TRP A 22 -1.65 9.66 16.32
CA TRP A 22 -2.77 9.16 15.53
C TRP A 22 -2.54 9.32 14.04
N PHE A 23 -2.09 10.50 13.60
CA PHE A 23 -1.80 10.78 12.20
C PHE A 23 -0.63 9.94 11.68
N TRP A 24 0.43 9.80 12.49
CA TRP A 24 1.56 8.92 12.16
C TRP A 24 1.12 7.47 12.05
N GLY A 25 0.35 6.96 13.02
CA GLY A 25 -0.21 5.62 12.98
C GLY A 25 -1.16 5.41 11.79
N TYR A 26 -2.03 6.37 11.50
CA TYR A 26 -2.94 6.31 10.36
C TYR A 26 -2.19 6.29 9.02
N HIS A 27 -1.15 7.09 8.88
CA HIS A 27 -0.36 7.19 7.66
C HIS A 27 0.67 6.04 7.49
N HIS A 28 1.22 5.49 8.59
CA HIS A 28 2.13 4.33 8.56
C HIS A 28 1.40 2.99 8.60
N ARG A 29 0.11 2.96 8.92
CA ARG A 29 -0.68 1.74 8.80
C ARG A 29 -0.98 1.52 7.33
N LYS A 30 -0.43 0.44 6.79
CA LYS A 30 -0.74 -0.07 5.45
C LYS A 30 -2.21 -0.52 5.43
N SER A 31 -3.10 0.44 5.20
CA SER A 31 -4.53 0.23 4.98
C SER A 31 -4.79 0.09 3.48
N THR A 32 -5.85 -0.62 3.13
CA THR A 32 -6.37 -0.70 1.76
C THR A 32 -6.64 0.68 1.17
N ASP A 33 -7.03 1.66 1.99
CA ASP A 33 -7.37 3.02 1.53
C ASP A 33 -6.17 3.81 0.98
N ASN A 34 -4.94 3.38 1.31
CA ASN A 34 -3.71 4.04 0.84
C ASN A 34 -3.14 3.37 -0.43
N LEU A 35 -3.77 2.30 -0.93
CA LEU A 35 -3.35 1.66 -2.17
C LEU A 35 -3.82 2.50 -3.38
N PRO A 36 -2.93 2.79 -4.33
CA PRO A 36 -3.34 3.43 -5.58
C PRO A 36 -4.26 2.49 -6.36
N ALA A 37 -5.12 3.05 -7.21
CA ALA A 37 -5.82 2.27 -8.21
C ALA A 37 -4.81 1.61 -9.18
N LEU A 38 -5.16 0.46 -9.77
CA LEU A 38 -4.28 -0.29 -10.66
C LEU A 38 -3.77 0.57 -11.84
N ASP A 39 -4.61 1.45 -12.39
CA ASP A 39 -4.20 2.36 -13.46
C ASP A 39 -3.15 3.37 -13.01
N THR A 40 -3.32 3.98 -11.83
CA THR A 40 -2.34 4.88 -11.24
C THR A 40 -1.05 4.15 -10.89
N ALA A 41 -1.14 2.93 -10.36
CA ALA A 41 0.00 2.08 -10.06
C ALA A 41 0.88 1.83 -11.30
N LEU A 42 0.25 1.59 -12.45
CA LEU A 42 0.93 1.34 -13.73
C LEU A 42 1.43 2.61 -14.43
N GLN A 43 1.15 3.80 -13.89
CA GLN A 43 1.76 5.06 -14.33
C GLN A 43 3.02 5.41 -13.53
N MET A 44 3.25 4.75 -12.39
CA MET A 44 4.45 4.93 -11.57
C MET A 44 5.64 4.20 -12.18
N ASP A 45 6.85 4.64 -11.81
CA ASP A 45 8.05 3.84 -12.08
C ASP A 45 8.01 2.53 -11.27
N GLU A 46 8.58 1.46 -11.84
CA GLU A 46 8.59 0.15 -11.18
C GLU A 46 9.27 0.20 -9.81
N GLY A 47 10.33 1.01 -9.65
CA GLY A 47 11.03 1.17 -8.37
C GLY A 47 10.14 1.80 -7.30
N ASP A 48 9.41 2.86 -7.66
CA ASP A 48 8.49 3.55 -6.76
C ASP A 48 7.27 2.67 -6.43
N LEU A 49 6.75 1.96 -7.43
CA LEU A 49 5.64 1.02 -7.25
C LEU A 49 6.04 -0.12 -6.32
N ASN A 50 7.22 -0.70 -6.53
CA ASN A 50 7.73 -1.77 -5.68
C ASN A 50 7.99 -1.28 -4.25
N ALA A 51 8.54 -0.08 -4.07
CA ALA A 51 8.73 0.52 -2.74
C ALA A 51 7.39 0.78 -2.02
N LEU A 52 6.36 1.21 -2.76
CA LEU A 52 5.02 1.45 -2.24
C LEU A 52 4.32 0.15 -1.81
N LEU A 53 4.35 -0.87 -2.68
CA LEU A 53 3.62 -2.12 -2.48
C LEU A 53 4.36 -3.09 -1.56
N SER A 54 5.69 -2.98 -1.45
CA SER A 54 6.49 -3.85 -0.59
C SER A 54 5.94 -3.83 0.84
N GLY A 55 5.59 -5.00 1.36
CA GLY A 55 5.03 -5.20 2.69
C GLY A 55 3.54 -4.92 2.83
N TYR A 56 2.80 -4.68 1.74
CA TYR A 56 1.34 -4.83 1.74
C TYR A 56 0.95 -6.31 1.75
N GLN A 57 -0.29 -6.62 2.15
CA GLN A 57 -0.82 -7.98 2.05
C GLN A 57 -1.53 -8.18 0.71
N LEU A 58 -1.36 -9.36 0.11
CA LEU A 58 -1.99 -9.72 -1.16
C LEU A 58 -3.51 -9.53 -1.12
N ASP A 59 -4.16 -9.88 -0.02
CA ASP A 59 -5.61 -9.70 0.17
C ASP A 59 -6.04 -8.23 0.13
N GLN A 60 -5.17 -7.31 0.54
CA GLN A 60 -5.43 -5.87 0.43
C GLN A 60 -5.40 -5.42 -1.03
N LEU A 61 -4.44 -5.94 -1.81
CA LEU A 61 -4.39 -5.69 -3.25
C LEU A 61 -5.64 -6.24 -3.92
N LYS A 62 -6.06 -7.47 -3.61
CA LYS A 62 -7.31 -8.06 -4.13
C LYS A 62 -8.55 -7.25 -3.80
N THR A 63 -8.57 -6.62 -2.63
CA THR A 63 -9.70 -5.76 -2.21
C THR A 63 -9.81 -4.50 -3.07
N VAL A 64 -8.69 -3.92 -3.49
CA VAL A 64 -8.66 -2.64 -4.22
C VAL A 64 -8.63 -2.85 -5.74
N TRP A 65 -7.92 -3.87 -6.21
CA TRP A 65 -7.70 -4.15 -7.63
C TRP A 65 -8.58 -5.28 -8.18
N GLY A 66 -9.27 -6.02 -7.30
CA GLY A 66 -10.05 -7.20 -7.69
C GLY A 66 -9.19 -8.47 -7.77
N GLU A 67 -9.81 -9.56 -8.23
CA GLU A 67 -9.11 -10.85 -8.38
C GLU A 67 -8.07 -10.76 -9.51
N PRO A 68 -6.85 -11.30 -9.32
CA PRO A 68 -5.84 -11.34 -10.38
C PRO A 68 -6.30 -12.17 -11.57
N ASP A 69 -5.90 -11.75 -12.78
CA ASP A 69 -6.20 -12.43 -14.03
C ASP A 69 -5.47 -13.78 -14.13
N GLU A 70 -4.24 -13.84 -13.61
CA GLU A 70 -3.44 -15.06 -13.55
C GLU A 70 -2.89 -15.22 -12.13
N SER A 71 -3.14 -16.38 -11.52
CA SER A 71 -2.46 -16.82 -10.30
C SER A 71 -1.70 -18.10 -10.61
N LYS A 72 -0.37 -18.10 -10.47
CA LYS A 72 0.41 -19.34 -10.65
C LYS A 72 0.16 -20.28 -9.46
N SER A 73 0.35 -21.58 -9.68
CA SER A 73 -0.06 -22.71 -8.83
C SER A 73 0.35 -22.65 -7.34
N SER A 74 1.25 -21.76 -6.93
CA SER A 74 1.63 -21.54 -5.53
C SER A 74 0.90 -20.36 -4.85
N GLY A 75 0.07 -19.60 -5.58
CA GLY A 75 -0.62 -18.39 -5.10
C GLY A 75 0.32 -17.21 -4.80
N GLN A 76 1.63 -17.40 -5.01
CA GLN A 76 2.66 -16.42 -4.68
C GLN A 76 2.92 -15.42 -5.79
N ASN A 77 2.61 -15.76 -7.05
CA ASN A 77 2.74 -14.85 -8.18
C ASN A 77 1.36 -14.59 -8.76
N ASN A 78 0.94 -13.34 -8.67
CA ASN A 78 -0.38 -12.88 -9.08
C ASN A 78 -0.20 -11.73 -10.07
N THR A 79 -0.90 -11.83 -11.20
CA THR A 79 -0.82 -10.85 -12.28
C THR A 79 -2.15 -10.12 -12.41
N TRP A 80 -2.11 -8.80 -12.44
CA TRP A 80 -3.25 -7.95 -12.81
C TRP A 80 -2.94 -7.26 -14.14
N ARG A 81 -3.89 -7.26 -15.07
CA ARG A 81 -3.80 -6.60 -16.36
C ARG A 81 -4.92 -5.59 -16.53
N LEU A 82 -4.57 -4.49 -17.18
CA LEU A 82 -5.53 -3.52 -17.69
C LEU A 82 -5.99 -3.92 -19.10
N PRO A 83 -7.15 -3.43 -19.55
CA PRO A 83 -7.66 -3.66 -20.90
C PRO A 83 -6.72 -3.18 -22.03
N ASP A 84 -5.79 -2.27 -21.74
CA ASP A 84 -4.81 -1.75 -22.68
C ASP A 84 -3.58 -2.67 -22.86
N GLY A 85 -3.54 -3.80 -22.15
CA GLY A 85 -2.49 -4.81 -22.21
C GLY A 85 -1.34 -4.60 -21.23
N ARG A 86 -1.24 -3.45 -20.55
CA ARG A 86 -0.27 -3.27 -19.47
C ARG A 86 -0.69 -4.09 -18.26
N GLY A 87 0.29 -4.55 -17.49
CA GLY A 87 0.00 -5.32 -16.27
C GLY A 87 1.04 -5.16 -15.19
N VAL A 88 0.74 -5.67 -14.01
CA VAL A 88 1.70 -5.79 -12.91
C VAL A 88 1.74 -7.24 -12.46
N LEU A 89 2.96 -7.78 -12.37
CA LEU A 89 3.24 -9.03 -11.70
C LEU A 89 3.59 -8.70 -10.25
N VAL A 90 2.83 -9.24 -9.31
CA VAL A 90 3.10 -9.13 -7.88
C VAL A 90 3.51 -10.49 -7.35
N SER A 91 4.70 -10.53 -6.75
CA SER A 91 5.17 -11.68 -6.01
C SER A 91 5.01 -11.44 -4.51
N SER A 92 4.42 -12.42 -3.83
CA SER A 92 4.19 -12.46 -2.40
C SER A 92 4.87 -13.66 -1.76
N LYS A 93 5.25 -13.51 -0.50
CA LYS A 93 5.70 -14.61 0.36
C LYS A 93 4.54 -15.57 0.66
N ALA A 94 4.88 -16.72 1.24
CA ALA A 94 3.90 -17.70 1.70
C ALA A 94 2.93 -17.16 2.78
N ASP A 95 3.30 -16.08 3.46
CA ASP A 95 2.47 -15.40 4.45
C ASP A 95 1.52 -14.34 3.83
N GLY A 96 1.52 -14.18 2.50
CA GLY A 96 0.70 -13.20 1.78
C GLY A 96 1.37 -11.82 1.62
N THR A 97 2.54 -11.59 2.22
CA THR A 97 3.22 -10.29 2.16
C THR A 97 3.85 -10.07 0.79
N VAL A 98 3.50 -8.97 0.13
CA VAL A 98 4.06 -8.53 -1.15
C VAL A 98 5.53 -8.16 -0.98
N VAL A 99 6.39 -8.67 -1.87
CA VAL A 99 7.84 -8.45 -1.84
C VAL A 99 8.40 -7.82 -3.09
N VAL A 100 7.86 -8.19 -4.24
CA VAL A 100 8.38 -7.76 -5.54
C VAL A 100 7.21 -7.44 -6.45
N CYS A 101 7.32 -6.34 -7.17
CA CYS A 101 6.39 -5.95 -8.21
C CYS A 101 7.18 -5.66 -9.49
N ALA A 102 6.67 -6.13 -10.63
CA ALA A 102 7.24 -5.86 -11.95
C ALA A 102 6.14 -5.36 -12.88
N ILE A 103 6.41 -4.30 -13.64
CA ILE A 103 5.47 -3.76 -14.62
C ILE A 103 5.66 -4.53 -15.93
N LEU A 104 4.56 -5.04 -16.48
CA LEU A 104 4.52 -5.78 -17.73
C LEU A 104 4.06 -4.86 -18.85
N ALA A 105 4.82 -4.84 -19.95
CA ALA A 105 4.45 -4.17 -21.17
C ALA A 105 3.34 -4.94 -21.92
N PRO A 106 2.61 -4.27 -22.83
CA PRO A 106 1.57 -4.92 -23.63
C PRO A 106 2.11 -6.13 -24.40
N GLY A 107 1.57 -7.32 -24.09
CA GLY A 107 1.96 -8.57 -24.75
C GLY A 107 3.05 -9.37 -24.04
N GLU A 108 3.57 -8.93 -22.90
CA GLU A 108 4.48 -9.74 -22.08
C GLU A 108 3.71 -10.77 -21.24
N THR A 109 4.17 -12.02 -21.33
CA THR A 109 3.66 -13.15 -20.53
C THR A 109 4.77 -13.65 -19.60
N VAL A 110 4.42 -13.93 -18.33
CA VAL A 110 5.32 -14.43 -17.28
C VAL A 110 5.26 -15.94 -17.15
#